data_AF-A0A7C9CIE9-F1
#
_entry.id   AF-A0A7C9CIE9-F1
#
_cell.length_a   1.000
_cell.length_b   1.000
_cell.length_c   1.000
_cell.angle_alpha   90.00
_cell.angle_beta   90.00
_cell.angle_gamma   90.00
#
_symmetry.space_group_name_H-M   'P 1'
#
loop_
_entity.id
_entity.type
_entity.pdbx_description
1 polymer ?
#
loop_
_entity_poly.entity_id
_entity_poly.type
_entity_poly.pdbx_seq_one_letter_code
_entity_poly.pdbx_strand_id
1 'polypeptide(L)'
;MSTIEKSSNIVWHECSIRKRDREELLQQKGCVIWITGLSGSGKSTLANALSRSLHSRGRLTYVLDGDNVRHGLNRDLTFGEEDRVENIRRVGEVAKLFADAGIICIVSLISPYRKDR
;
A
#
# COMPACT_ATOMS: atom_id res chain seq x y z
N MET A 1 15.20 24.63 4.78
CA MET A 1 13.90 24.40 4.12
C MET A 1 14.13 24.40 2.62
N SER A 2 14.50 23.26 2.02
CA SER A 2 14.56 23.16 0.55
C SER A 2 13.14 22.93 0.04
N THR A 3 12.61 23.92 -0.66
CA THR A 3 11.42 23.79 -1.49
C THR A 3 11.64 22.66 -2.49
N ILE A 4 10.85 21.59 -2.38
CA ILE A 4 10.80 20.53 -3.40
C ILE A 4 10.14 21.17 -4.63
N GLU A 5 10.93 21.62 -5.59
CA GLU A 5 10.42 21.97 -6.91
C GLU A 5 9.74 20.74 -7.49
N LYS A 6 8.42 20.82 -7.70
CA LYS A 6 7.71 19.82 -8.51
C LYS A 6 8.28 19.89 -9.91
N SER A 7 9.02 18.85 -10.28
CA SER A 7 9.62 18.66 -11.60
C SER A 7 8.58 18.88 -12.70
N SER A 8 8.68 20.03 -13.37
CA SER A 8 7.77 20.50 -14.42
C SER A 8 7.84 19.69 -15.73
N ASN A 9 8.79 18.75 -15.80
CA ASN A 9 9.08 17.94 -16.98
C ASN A 9 8.56 16.49 -16.87
N ILE A 10 7.60 16.22 -15.98
CA ILE A 10 7.00 14.89 -15.86
C ILE A 10 5.65 14.88 -16.56
N VAL A 11 5.57 14.10 -17.64
CA VAL A 11 4.31 13.76 -18.33
C VAL A 11 3.93 12.34 -17.98
N TRP A 12 2.65 12.09 -17.71
CA TRP A 12 2.16 10.73 -17.49
C TRP A 12 2.28 9.92 -18.78
N HIS A 13 3.03 8.83 -18.74
CA HIS A 13 3.13 7.91 -19.88
C HIS A 13 1.91 6.99 -19.90
N GLU A 14 1.03 7.19 -20.87
CA GLU A 14 -0.14 6.32 -21.11
C GLU A 14 0.33 4.90 -21.50
N CYS A 15 -0.10 3.90 -20.73
CA CYS A 15 0.10 2.49 -21.08
C CYS A 15 -1.07 1.98 -21.94
N SER A 16 -0.77 1.12 -22.92
CA SER A 16 -1.79 0.48 -23.76
C SER A 16 -2.75 -0.41 -22.96
N ILE A 17 -2.25 -1.03 -21.88
CA ILE A 17 -3.05 -1.85 -20.95
C ILE A 17 -3.54 -0.99 -19.79
N ARG A 18 -4.86 -0.88 -19.68
CA ARG A 18 -5.54 -0.09 -18.65
C ARG A 18 -5.89 -0.95 -17.44
N LYS A 19 -6.29 -0.29 -16.35
CA LYS A 19 -6.75 -0.94 -15.12
C LYS A 19 -7.85 -1.96 -15.40
N ARG A 20 -8.83 -1.61 -16.23
CA ARG A 20 -9.95 -2.49 -16.59
C ARG A 20 -9.49 -3.79 -17.23
N ASP A 21 -8.51 -3.73 -18.14
CA ASP A 21 -7.98 -4.92 -18.82
C ASP A 21 -7.32 -5.88 -17.80
N ARG A 22 -6.62 -5.32 -16.80
CA ARG A 22 -6.02 -6.11 -15.71
C ARG A 22 -7.08 -6.73 -14.79
N GLU A 23 -8.13 -5.98 -14.46
CA GLU A 23 -9.24 -6.48 -13.65
C GLU A 23 -10.04 -7.58 -14.36
N GLU A 24 -10.24 -7.44 -15.67
CA GLU A 24 -10.86 -8.46 -16.52
C GLU A 24 -9.97 -9.70 -16.63
N LEU A 25 -8.65 -9.55 -16.81
CA LEU A 25 -7.71 -10.68 -16.84
C LEU A 25 -7.72 -11.48 -15.52
N LEU A 26 -7.69 -10.78 -14.38
CA LEU A 26 -7.66 -11.43 -13.06
C LEU A 26 -9.04 -11.84 -12.54
N GLN A 27 -10.12 -11.47 -13.24
CA GLN A 27 -11.51 -11.67 -12.79
C GLN A 27 -11.76 -11.12 -11.36
N GLN A 28 -11.10 -10.01 -11.02
CA GLN A 28 -11.21 -9.34 -9.72
C GLN A 28 -10.94 -7.84 -9.86
N LYS A 29 -11.47 -7.05 -8.93
CA LYS A 29 -11.17 -5.61 -8.83
C LYS A 29 -10.06 -5.38 -7.83
N GLY A 30 -9.07 -4.59 -8.21
CA GLY A 30 -8.01 -4.19 -7.29
C GLY A 30 -8.52 -3.15 -6.30
N CYS A 31 -8.17 -3.31 -5.03
CA CYS A 31 -8.55 -2.38 -3.97
C CYS A 31 -7.50 -2.35 -2.86
N VAL A 32 -7.60 -1.34 -2.00
CA VAL A 32 -6.76 -1.22 -0.81
C VAL A 32 -7.62 -1.45 0.42
N ILE A 33 -7.24 -2.43 1.24
CA ILE A 33 -7.81 -2.67 2.56
C ILE A 33 -6.81 -2.14 3.58
N TRP A 34 -7.12 -0.98 4.18
CA TRP A 34 -6.22 -0.30 5.11
C TRP A 34 -6.56 -0.63 6.57
N ILE A 35 -5.75 -1.47 7.20
CA ILE A 35 -5.90 -1.87 8.61
C ILE A 35 -5.01 -0.97 9.46
N THR A 36 -5.64 -0.30 10.43
CA THR A 36 -4.98 0.60 11.37
C THR A 36 -5.31 0.26 12.82
N GLY A 37 -4.41 0.60 13.73
CA GLY A 37 -4.55 0.29 15.15
C GLY A 37 -3.23 0.30 15.91
N LEU A 38 -3.31 0.29 17.24
CA LEU A 38 -2.17 0.31 18.14
C LEU A 38 -1.19 -0.85 17.88
N SER A 39 0.07 -0.70 18.29
CA SER A 39 1.00 -1.83 18.29
C SER A 39 0.43 -2.97 19.14
N GLY A 40 0.58 -4.22 18.68
CA GLY A 40 0.01 -5.39 19.36
C GLY A 40 -1.51 -5.59 19.20
N SER A 41 -2.25 -4.69 18.54
CA SER A 41 -3.71 -4.83 18.36
C SER A 41 -4.15 -5.93 17.37
N GLY A 42 -3.23 -6.78 16.91
CA GLY A 42 -3.53 -7.89 15.99
C GLY A 42 -3.64 -7.54 14.50
N LYS A 43 -3.17 -6.35 14.06
CA LYS A 43 -3.27 -5.92 12.63
C LYS A 43 -2.65 -6.93 11.66
N SER A 44 -1.41 -7.35 11.89
CA SER A 44 -0.69 -8.29 11.03
C SER A 44 -1.33 -9.68 11.08
N THR A 45 -1.86 -10.10 12.24
CA THR A 45 -2.64 -11.34 12.38
C THR A 45 -3.90 -11.30 11.52
N LEU A 46 -4.67 -10.21 11.59
CA LEU A 46 -5.88 -10.01 10.78
C LEU A 46 -5.55 -9.93 9.29
N ALA A 47 -4.52 -9.18 8.90
CA ALA A 47 -4.07 -9.06 7.51
C ALA A 47 -3.69 -10.43 6.92
N ASN A 48 -2.95 -11.25 7.67
CA ASN A 48 -2.57 -12.60 7.26
C ASN A 48 -3.77 -13.55 7.15
N ALA A 49 -4.68 -13.52 8.13
CA ALA A 49 -5.89 -14.34 8.09
C ALA A 49 -6.81 -13.96 6.91
N LEU A 50 -6.98 -12.66 6.67
CA LEU A 50 -7.73 -12.13 5.53
C LEU A 50 -7.10 -12.54 4.20
N SER A 51 -5.79 -12.37 4.04
CA SER A 51 -5.03 -12.79 2.86
C SER A 51 -5.23 -14.28 2.57
N ARG A 52 -5.08 -15.14 3.58
CA ARG A 52 -5.32 -16.59 3.44
C ARG A 52 -6.75 -16.92 3.01
N SER A 53 -7.75 -16.25 3.59
CA SER A 53 -9.17 -16.46 3.28
C SER A 53 -9.54 -15.99 1.85
N LEU A 54 -8.93 -14.90 1.38
CA LEU A 54 -9.11 -14.41 0.02
C LEU A 54 -8.41 -15.32 -1.00
N HIS A 55 -7.19 -15.76 -0.68
CA HIS A 55 -6.43 -16.69 -1.51
C HIS A 55 -7.19 -18.02 -1.72
N SER A 56 -7.79 -18.58 -0.67
CA SER A 56 -8.60 -19.81 -0.80
C SER A 56 -9.86 -19.63 -1.66
N ARG A 57 -10.27 -18.39 -1.93
CA ARG A 57 -11.37 -18.03 -2.84
C ARG A 57 -10.88 -17.62 -4.23
N GLY A 58 -9.61 -17.91 -4.56
CA GLY A 58 -9.01 -17.59 -5.86
C GLY A 58 -8.75 -16.10 -6.08
N ARG A 59 -8.60 -15.32 -5.01
CA ARG A 59 -8.30 -13.88 -5.11
C ARG A 59 -6.82 -13.62 -4.92
N LEU A 60 -6.23 -12.82 -5.80
CA LEU A 60 -4.84 -12.40 -5.70
C LEU A 60 -4.71 -11.22 -4.74
N THR A 61 -3.97 -11.44 -3.65
CA THR A 61 -3.74 -10.47 -2.58
C THR A 61 -2.26 -10.24 -2.34
N TYR A 62 -1.91 -9.08 -1.79
CA TYR A 62 -0.58 -8.81 -1.27
C TYR A 62 -0.66 -8.05 0.06
N VAL A 63 0.19 -8.39 1.03
CA VAL A 63 0.21 -7.75 2.36
C VAL A 63 1.40 -6.80 2.47
N LEU A 64 1.11 -5.51 2.67
CA LEU A 64 2.09 -4.49 3.04
C LEU A 64 2.07 -4.29 4.55
N ASP A 65 2.96 -4.99 5.25
CA ASP A 65 3.14 -4.83 6.69
C ASP A 65 4.23 -3.80 7.00
N GLY A 66 4.00 -2.99 8.04
CA GLY A 66 4.91 -1.92 8.46
C GLY A 66 6.33 -2.36 8.79
N ASP A 67 6.49 -3.57 9.31
CA ASP A 67 7.82 -4.09 9.63
C ASP A 67 8.50 -4.62 8.34
N ASN A 68 7.75 -5.31 7.48
CA ASN A 68 8.26 -5.84 6.21
C ASN A 68 8.77 -4.72 5.27
N VAL A 69 8.04 -3.62 5.14
CA VAL A 69 8.45 -2.53 4.24
C VAL A 69 9.72 -1.81 4.73
N ARG A 70 10.01 -1.85 6.03
CA ARG A 70 11.23 -1.27 6.63
C ARG A 70 12.48 -2.08 6.35
N HIS A 71 12.37 -3.34 5.94
CA HIS A 71 13.53 -4.11 5.47
C HIS A 71 13.99 -3.70 4.06
N GLY A 72 13.17 -2.96 3.30
CA GLY A 72 13.45 -2.60 1.91
C GLY A 72 13.09 -1.16 1.58
N LEU A 73 11.88 -0.95 1.06
CA LEU A 73 11.37 0.34 0.55
C LEU A 73 11.59 1.51 1.52
N ASN A 74 11.44 1.26 2.82
CA ASN A 74 11.47 2.25 3.89
C ASN A 74 12.64 2.02 4.85
N ARG A 75 13.72 1.36 4.42
CA ARG A 75 14.90 1.07 5.26
C ARG A 75 15.66 2.31 5.71
N ASP A 76 15.51 3.41 4.98
CA ASP A 76 16.10 4.72 5.25
C ASP A 76 15.32 5.51 6.31
N LEU A 77 14.09 5.10 6.64
CA LEU A 77 13.22 5.84 7.56
C LEU A 77 13.38 5.33 8.99
N THR A 78 13.56 6.26 9.93
CA THR A 78 13.58 5.97 11.36
C THR A 78 12.16 5.89 11.95
N PHE A 79 12.02 6.07 13.26
CA PHE A 79 10.75 6.08 13.98
C PHE A 79 10.33 7.49 14.45
N GLY A 80 11.01 8.53 13.97
CA GLY A 80 10.62 9.92 14.17
C GLY A 80 9.26 10.26 13.53
N GLU A 81 8.67 11.39 13.92
CA GLU A 81 7.33 11.78 13.45
C GLU A 81 7.28 11.98 11.93
N GLU A 82 8.22 12.74 11.37
CA GLU A 82 8.32 13.00 9.92
C GLU A 82 8.51 11.70 9.12
N ASP A 83 9.39 10.82 9.59
CA ASP A 83 9.65 9.52 8.97
C ASP A 83 8.43 8.59 9.02
N ARG A 84 7.58 8.71 10.05
CA ARG A 84 6.30 7.97 10.10
C ARG A 84 5.33 8.47 9.05
N VAL A 85 5.24 9.78 8.84
CA VAL A 85 4.39 10.38 7.80
C VAL A 85 4.88 9.93 6.43
N GLU A 86 6.19 10.00 6.17
CA GLU A 86 6.78 9.56 4.89
C GLU A 86 6.60 8.05 4.67
N ASN A 87 6.74 7.23 5.72
CA ASN A 87 6.49 5.80 5.65
C ASN A 87 5.04 5.52 5.20
N ILE A 88 4.06 6.23 5.76
CA ILE A 88 2.65 6.07 5.37
C ILE A 88 2.43 6.52 3.93
N ARG A 89 3.00 7.67 3.54
CA ARG A 89 2.91 8.20 2.17
C ARG A 89 3.46 7.22 1.14
N ARG A 90 4.67 6.68 1.35
CA ARG A 90 5.30 5.69 0.45
C ARG A 90 4.47 4.41 0.34
N VAL A 91 3.99 3.88 1.47
CA VAL A 91 3.13 2.69 1.47
C VAL A 91 1.81 2.96 0.77
N GLY A 92 1.22 4.16 0.93
CA GLY A 92 0.02 4.58 0.23
C GLY A 92 0.18 4.57 -1.29
N GLU A 93 1.27 5.14 -1.82
CA GLU A 93 1.55 5.13 -3.25
C GLU A 93 1.76 3.70 -3.78
N VAL A 94 2.49 2.85 -3.05
CA VAL A 94 2.68 1.45 -3.44
C VAL A 94 1.37 0.67 -3.40
N ALA A 95 0.54 0.87 -2.37
CA ALA A 95 -0.77 0.24 -2.28
C ALA A 95 -1.70 0.65 -3.44
N LYS A 96 -1.63 1.92 -3.85
CA LYS A 96 -2.35 2.42 -5.04
C LYS A 96 -1.88 1.73 -6.31
N LEU A 97 -0.57 1.51 -6.49
CA LEU A 97 -0.04 0.76 -7.63
C LEU A 97 -0.51 -0.69 -7.65
N PHE A 98 -0.56 -1.36 -6.49
CA PHE A 98 -1.11 -2.71 -6.39
C PHE A 98 -2.60 -2.76 -6.76
N ALA A 99 -3.39 -1.82 -6.25
CA ALA A 99 -4.81 -1.74 -6.59
C ALA A 99 -5.03 -1.41 -8.08
N ASP A 100 -4.18 -0.57 -8.68
CA ASP A 100 -4.20 -0.30 -10.13
C ASP A 100 -3.80 -1.52 -10.96
N ALA A 101 -2.91 -2.37 -10.44
CA ALA A 101 -2.55 -3.66 -11.02
C ALA A 101 -3.66 -4.73 -10.92
N GLY A 102 -4.79 -4.41 -10.28
CA GLY A 102 -5.90 -5.33 -10.04
C GLY A 102 -5.73 -6.21 -8.80
N ILE A 103 -4.71 -5.98 -7.97
CA ILE A 103 -4.40 -6.76 -6.76
C ILE A 103 -5.19 -6.20 -5.56
N ILE A 104 -5.67 -7.07 -4.68
CA ILE A 104 -6.22 -6.67 -3.38
C ILE A 104 -5.06 -6.45 -2.42
N CYS A 105 -4.67 -5.19 -2.23
CA CYS A 105 -3.57 -4.80 -1.36
C CYS A 105 -4.08 -4.62 0.08
N ILE A 106 -3.54 -5.40 1.02
CA ILE A 106 -3.89 -5.32 2.43
C ILE A 106 -2.74 -4.61 3.16
N VAL A 107 -3.01 -3.41 3.67
CA VAL A 107 -2.02 -2.61 4.40
C VAL A 107 -2.22 -2.80 5.90
N SER A 108 -1.14 -3.09 6.63
CA SER A 108 -1.12 -3.24 8.09
C SER A 108 -0.12 -2.23 8.69
N LEU A 109 -0.63 -1.07 9.09
CA LEU A 109 0.19 0.03 9.63
C LEU A 109 -0.43 0.59 10.92
N ILE A 110 0.38 1.21 11.79
CA ILE A 110 -0.17 1.94 12.94
C ILE A 110 -0.98 3.14 12.47
N SER A 111 -0.45 3.90 11.48
CA SER A 111 -1.06 5.09 10.87
C SER A 111 -1.97 5.86 11.83
N PRO A 112 -1.46 6.57 12.85
CA PRO A 112 -2.31 7.08 13.92
C PRO A 112 -3.18 8.27 13.48
N TYR A 113 -2.71 9.08 12.53
CA TYR A 113 -3.40 10.31 12.13
C TYR A 113 -4.40 10.07 11.00
N ARG A 114 -5.54 10.79 11.03
CA ARG A 114 -6.54 10.73 9.95
C ARG A 114 -6.06 11.38 8.66
N LYS A 115 -5.23 12.43 8.75
CA LYS A 115 -4.68 13.17 7.60
C LYS A 115 -3.77 12.32 6.70
N ASP A 116 -3.28 11.19 7.20
CA ASP A 116 -2.35 10.32 6.48
C ASP A 116 -3.09 9.16 5.75
N ARG A 117 -4.43 9.21 5.67
CA ARG A 117 -5.29 8.18 5.06
C ARG A 117 -6.27 8.77 4.06
#